data_AF-A0AA35LZK3-F1
#
_entry.id   AF-A0AA35LZK3-F1
#
_cell.length_a   1.000
_cell.length_b   1.000
_cell.length_c   1.000
_cell.angle_alpha   90.00
_cell.angle_beta   90.00
_cell.angle_gamma   90.00
#
_symmetry.space_group_name_H-M   'P 1'
#
loop_
_entity.id
_entity.type
_entity.pdbx_description
1 polymer ?
#
loop_
_entity_poly.entity_id
_entity_poly.type
_entity_poly.pdbx_seq_one_letter_code
_entity_poly.pdbx_strand_id
1 'polypeptide(L)'
;MLSSPFSRCNAYGLDVFFSRESKQPQDRQRAAISAVAQSPQSLPLSGTLIEDVQLGLWGALSRIWTWKLTQNIYTPLSPQALAERAHFEVQLDGWASELDRLFHIWNAPEQDPMASSFLLQAYCGKEEPSHEGWQGLVLARIGHHLFNTSMLYYCINLHLYADVRTIARNTTLPPQDADVSALLIQWANSESGRNAMTYAISVLKTCEKTYAGDLPLDETFDPIVQICLINAALVARAWATSESRACTCAILGTSVDIDLDDKDRRQLWIQNGGAITDEEREFGSLMRS
;
A
#
# COMPACT_ATOMS: atom_id res chain seq x y z
N MET A 1 -11.54 -16.16 15.99
CA MET A 1 -12.21 -16.63 14.77
C MET A 1 -12.38 -15.42 13.87
N LEU A 2 -12.18 -15.55 12.55
CA LEU A 2 -12.38 -14.41 11.64
C LEU A 2 -13.82 -13.89 11.74
N SER A 3 -13.99 -12.59 11.50
CA SER A 3 -15.31 -11.98 11.41
C SER A 3 -16.10 -12.58 10.25
N SER A 4 -17.42 -12.69 10.43
CA SER A 4 -18.31 -13.12 9.37
C SER A 4 -18.25 -12.14 8.19
N PRO A 5 -18.26 -12.62 6.94
CA PRO A 5 -18.40 -11.78 5.74
C PRO A 5 -19.64 -10.86 5.80
N PHE A 6 -20.63 -11.25 6.61
CA PHE A 6 -21.91 -10.56 6.75
C PHE A 6 -22.04 -9.82 8.09
N SER A 7 -20.95 -9.63 8.86
CA SER A 7 -21.02 -8.90 10.14
C SER A 7 -20.73 -7.40 10.00
N ARG A 8 -21.57 -6.59 10.66
CA ARG A 8 -21.59 -5.13 10.90
C ARG A 8 -21.42 -4.14 9.74
N CYS A 9 -20.54 -4.38 8.77
CA CYS A 9 -20.32 -3.42 7.67
C CYS A 9 -21.18 -3.71 6.43
N ASN A 10 -21.65 -4.96 6.27
CA ASN A 10 -22.39 -5.40 5.07
C ASN A 10 -23.77 -6.03 5.34
N ALA A 11 -24.17 -6.26 6.59
CA ALA A 11 -25.55 -6.68 6.89
C ALA A 11 -26.45 -5.46 7.04
N TYR A 12 -27.16 -5.12 5.97
CA TYR A 12 -28.28 -4.19 6.07
C TYR A 12 -29.48 -4.90 6.69
N GLY A 13 -29.75 -4.66 7.97
CA GLY A 13 -30.90 -5.24 8.68
C GLY A 13 -30.65 -6.59 9.34
N LEU A 14 -31.30 -6.84 10.48
CA LEU A 14 -31.21 -8.10 11.24
C LEU A 14 -31.88 -9.26 10.49
N ASP A 15 -32.92 -8.98 9.72
CA ASP A 15 -33.65 -9.90 8.85
C ASP A 15 -32.76 -10.46 7.74
N VAL A 16 -31.96 -9.61 7.11
CA VAL A 16 -31.00 -10.00 6.08
C VAL A 16 -29.83 -10.77 6.69
N PHE A 17 -29.35 -10.37 7.88
CA PHE A 17 -28.26 -11.06 8.58
C PHE A 17 -28.53 -12.56 8.75
N PHE A 18 -29.70 -12.95 9.28
CA PHE A 18 -30.02 -14.37 9.49
C PHE A 18 -30.11 -15.16 8.19
N SER A 19 -30.63 -14.54 7.12
CA SER A 19 -30.69 -15.19 5.79
C SER A 19 -29.29 -15.48 5.22
N ARG A 20 -28.30 -14.63 5.52
CA ARG A 20 -26.92 -14.74 5.04
C ARG A 20 -26.04 -15.57 5.97
N GLU A 21 -26.37 -15.67 7.26
CA GLU A 21 -25.64 -16.47 8.23
C GLU A 21 -25.52 -17.94 7.80
N SER A 22 -26.63 -18.52 7.30
CA SER A 22 -26.66 -19.89 6.77
C SER A 22 -25.74 -20.11 5.55
N LYS A 23 -25.34 -19.03 4.85
CA LYS A 23 -24.47 -19.05 3.67
C LYS A 23 -23.00 -18.79 4.01
N GLN A 24 -22.66 -18.61 5.29
CA GLN A 24 -21.28 -18.36 5.70
C GLN A 24 -20.40 -19.59 5.44
N PRO A 25 -19.20 -19.41 4.87
CA PRO A 25 -18.25 -20.50 4.77
C PRO A 25 -17.77 -20.99 6.13
N GLN A 26 -17.79 -22.30 6.35
CA GLN A 26 -17.48 -22.91 7.66
C GLN A 26 -16.00 -22.83 8.03
N ASP A 27 -15.10 -22.80 7.04
CA ASP A 27 -13.66 -22.69 7.25
C ASP A 27 -13.25 -21.35 7.87
N ARG A 28 -13.97 -20.25 7.55
CA ARG A 28 -13.75 -18.93 8.15
C ARG A 28 -13.97 -18.91 9.67
N GLN A 29 -14.93 -19.70 10.16
CA GLN A 29 -15.16 -19.85 11.59
C GLN A 29 -14.02 -20.60 12.29
N ARG A 30 -13.29 -21.45 11.57
CA ARG A 30 -12.16 -22.22 12.07
C ARG A 30 -10.82 -21.47 11.97
N ALA A 31 -10.75 -20.47 11.09
CA ALA A 31 -9.56 -19.64 10.93
C ALA A 31 -9.31 -18.76 12.18
N ALA A 32 -8.11 -18.89 12.75
CA ALA A 32 -7.68 -18.05 13.87
C ALA A 32 -7.26 -16.67 13.36
N ILE A 33 -7.77 -15.60 14.00
CA ILE A 33 -7.38 -14.20 13.70
C ILE A 33 -5.87 -14.05 13.79
N SER A 34 -5.24 -14.65 14.81
CA SER A 34 -3.79 -14.61 15.00
C SER A 34 -3.02 -15.26 13.86
N ALA A 35 -3.54 -16.34 13.26
CA ALA A 35 -2.90 -17.00 12.13
C ALA A 35 -2.94 -16.13 10.87
N VAL A 36 -4.12 -15.56 10.57
CA VAL A 36 -4.29 -14.64 9.44
C VAL A 36 -3.47 -13.37 9.62
N ALA A 37 -3.43 -12.80 10.83
CA ALA A 37 -2.59 -11.64 11.13
C ALA A 37 -1.08 -11.91 10.96
N GLN A 38 -0.66 -13.18 10.99
CA GLN A 38 0.74 -13.59 10.86
C GLN A 38 1.13 -13.97 9.44
N SER A 39 0.22 -14.49 8.62
CA SER A 39 0.59 -14.97 7.29
C SER A 39 -0.59 -14.99 6.31
N PRO A 40 -0.40 -14.55 5.05
CA PRO A 40 -1.40 -14.72 3.99
C PRO A 40 -1.67 -16.21 3.69
N GLN A 41 -0.75 -17.12 4.00
CA GLN A 41 -0.96 -18.56 3.82
C GLN A 41 -2.04 -19.14 4.77
N SER A 42 -2.43 -18.39 5.80
CA SER A 42 -3.49 -18.80 6.74
C SER A 42 -4.87 -18.33 6.31
N LEU A 43 -5.01 -17.78 5.10
CA LEU A 43 -6.29 -17.33 4.57
C LEU A 43 -7.26 -18.49 4.32
N PRO A 44 -8.57 -18.28 4.51
CA PRO A 44 -9.59 -19.28 4.24
C PRO A 44 -9.63 -19.70 2.77
N LEU A 45 -9.85 -20.99 2.50
CA LEU A 45 -9.93 -21.54 1.15
C LEU A 45 -11.24 -21.16 0.45
N SER A 46 -12.28 -20.87 1.21
CA SER A 46 -13.58 -20.45 0.69
C SER A 46 -13.60 -19.08 0.04
N GLY A 47 -12.56 -18.28 0.25
CA GLY A 47 -12.42 -16.95 -0.32
C GLY A 47 -11.83 -15.95 0.68
N THR A 48 -10.98 -15.07 0.15
CA THR A 48 -10.37 -13.95 0.86
C THR A 48 -11.27 -12.73 0.78
N LEU A 49 -11.53 -12.10 1.92
CA LEU A 49 -12.13 -10.77 2.00
C LEU A 49 -11.05 -9.70 2.07
N ILE A 50 -11.41 -8.47 1.73
CA ILE A 50 -10.49 -7.32 1.83
C ILE A 50 -10.09 -7.11 3.30
N GLU A 51 -11.02 -7.33 4.24
CA GLU A 51 -10.75 -7.25 5.68
C GLU A 51 -9.73 -8.28 6.16
N ASP A 52 -9.59 -9.43 5.49
CA ASP A 52 -8.58 -10.43 5.85
C ASP A 52 -7.17 -9.90 5.53
N VAL A 53 -7.02 -9.23 4.39
CA VAL A 53 -5.77 -8.55 4.00
C VAL A 53 -5.50 -7.40 4.95
N GLN A 54 -6.51 -6.57 5.26
CA GLN A 54 -6.36 -5.49 6.24
C GLN A 54 -5.90 -6.01 7.61
N LEU A 55 -6.49 -7.11 8.10
CA LEU A 55 -6.09 -7.75 9.35
C LEU A 55 -4.62 -8.19 9.31
N GLY A 56 -4.20 -8.81 8.20
CA GLY A 56 -2.80 -9.16 7.93
C GLY A 56 -1.86 -7.95 8.01
N LEU A 57 -2.23 -6.87 7.32
CA LEU A 57 -1.48 -5.62 7.29
C LEU A 57 -1.40 -4.95 8.67
N TRP A 58 -2.48 -4.93 9.46
CA TRP A 58 -2.46 -4.43 10.84
C TRP A 58 -1.54 -5.27 11.75
N GLY A 59 -1.55 -6.59 11.56
CA GLY A 59 -0.62 -7.50 12.22
C GLY A 59 0.85 -7.18 11.89
N ALA A 60 1.15 -6.97 10.61
CA ALA A 60 2.47 -6.56 10.15
C ALA A 60 2.89 -5.19 10.73
N LEU A 61 2.00 -4.19 10.69
CA LEU A 61 2.26 -2.85 11.23
C LEU A 61 2.65 -2.91 12.71
N SER A 62 1.93 -3.66 13.54
CA SER A 62 2.26 -3.78 14.97
C SER A 62 3.65 -4.37 15.22
N ARG A 63 4.06 -5.32 14.38
CA ARG A 63 5.39 -5.98 14.49
C ARG A 63 6.50 -5.04 14.01
N ILE A 64 6.31 -4.39 12.86
CA ILE A 64 7.24 -3.40 12.30
C ILE A 64 7.39 -2.23 13.27
N TRP A 65 6.30 -1.77 13.88
CA TRP A 65 6.32 -0.74 14.91
C TRP A 65 7.22 -1.12 16.08
N THR A 66 7.01 -2.31 16.63
CA THR A 66 7.80 -2.82 17.76
C THR A 66 9.27 -2.99 17.39
N TRP A 67 9.55 -3.51 16.19
CA TRP A 67 10.90 -3.62 15.67
C TRP A 67 11.58 -2.26 15.51
N LYS A 68 10.90 -1.25 14.95
CA LYS A 68 11.45 0.10 14.82
C LYS A 68 11.79 0.74 16.16
N LEU A 69 11.03 0.46 17.22
CA LEU A 69 11.34 0.96 18.56
C LEU A 69 12.64 0.40 19.14
N THR A 70 13.07 -0.79 18.69
CA THR A 70 14.34 -1.39 19.12
C THR A 70 15.52 -0.99 18.23
N GLN A 71 15.26 -0.36 17.08
CA GLN A 71 16.31 0.14 16.19
C GLN A 71 16.72 1.56 16.56
N ASN A 72 18.03 1.81 16.66
CA ASN A 72 18.55 3.16 16.77
C ASN A 72 18.77 3.74 15.37
N ILE A 73 18.14 4.87 15.08
CA ILE A 73 18.17 5.57 13.79
C ILE A 73 19.60 6.01 13.41
N TYR A 74 20.46 6.18 14.41
CA TYR A 74 21.85 6.63 14.25
C TYR A 74 22.85 5.47 14.08
N THR A 75 22.37 4.23 14.08
CA THR A 75 23.24 3.05 14.00
C THR A 75 22.87 2.23 12.76
N PRO A 76 23.87 1.82 11.95
CA PRO A 76 23.62 0.85 10.89
C PRO A 76 22.90 -0.38 11.45
N LEU A 77 21.96 -0.92 10.66
CA LEU A 77 21.22 -2.12 11.08
C LEU A 77 22.19 -3.28 11.31
N SER A 78 21.99 -4.00 12.41
CA SER A 78 22.72 -5.24 12.67
C SER A 78 22.31 -6.32 11.64
N PRO A 79 23.13 -7.35 11.42
CA PRO A 79 22.76 -8.47 10.54
C PRO A 79 21.43 -9.11 10.91
N GLN A 80 21.12 -9.19 12.21
CA GLN A 80 19.83 -9.68 12.70
C GLN A 80 18.69 -8.74 12.31
N ALA A 81 18.86 -7.42 12.49
CA ALA A 81 17.84 -6.45 12.13
C ALA A 81 17.58 -6.40 10.61
N LEU A 82 18.61 -6.65 9.79
CA LEU A 82 18.48 -6.82 8.34
C LEU A 82 17.68 -8.08 7.98
N ALA A 83 17.93 -9.20 8.64
CA ALA A 83 17.18 -10.44 8.44
C ALA A 83 15.70 -10.28 8.86
N GLU A 84 15.44 -9.58 9.97
CA GLU A 84 14.08 -9.25 10.42
C GLU A 84 13.37 -8.32 9.42
N ARG A 85 14.07 -7.32 8.88
CA ARG A 85 13.53 -6.48 7.79
C ARG A 85 13.15 -7.32 6.57
N ALA A 86 14.05 -8.18 6.10
CA ALA A 86 13.78 -9.06 4.96
C ALA A 86 12.57 -9.98 5.20
N HIS A 87 12.37 -10.45 6.43
CA HIS A 87 11.18 -11.20 6.80
C HIS A 87 9.89 -10.36 6.68
N PHE A 88 9.92 -9.08 7.09
CA PHE A 88 8.79 -8.18 6.88
C PHE A 88 8.52 -7.91 5.40
N GLU A 89 9.56 -7.75 4.58
CA GLU A 89 9.46 -7.55 3.13
C GLU A 89 8.73 -8.74 2.48
N VAL A 90 9.19 -9.96 2.74
CA VAL A 90 8.53 -11.19 2.23
C VAL A 90 7.08 -11.29 2.70
N GLN A 91 6.80 -10.92 3.95
CA GLN A 91 5.44 -10.95 4.47
C GLN A 91 4.55 -9.92 3.75
N LEU A 92 5.03 -8.71 3.55
CA LEU A 92 4.31 -7.63 2.86
C LEU A 92 4.10 -7.96 1.38
N ASP A 93 5.07 -8.58 0.71
CA ASP A 93 4.94 -9.05 -0.68
C ASP A 93 3.85 -10.12 -0.83
N GLY A 94 3.71 -10.99 0.17
CA GLY A 94 2.61 -11.95 0.25
C GLY A 94 1.24 -11.25 0.33
N TRP A 95 1.13 -10.20 1.15
CA TRP A 95 -0.11 -9.41 1.21
C TRP A 95 -0.35 -8.58 -0.05
N ALA A 96 0.70 -8.07 -0.69
CA ALA A 96 0.62 -7.38 -1.98
C ALA A 96 0.08 -8.31 -3.07
N SER A 97 0.52 -9.57 -3.09
CA SER A 97 0.05 -10.59 -4.04
C SER A 97 -1.44 -10.90 -3.86
N GLU A 98 -1.92 -10.98 -2.61
CA GLU A 98 -3.36 -11.14 -2.34
C GLU A 98 -4.17 -9.90 -2.73
N LEU A 99 -3.63 -8.70 -2.51
CA LEU A 99 -4.27 -7.46 -2.94
C LEU A 99 -4.36 -7.36 -4.46
N ASP A 100 -3.28 -7.69 -5.18
CA ASP A 100 -3.25 -7.75 -6.65
C ASP A 100 -4.29 -8.76 -7.18
N ARG A 101 -4.41 -9.92 -6.53
CA ARG A 101 -5.43 -10.94 -6.86
C ARG A 101 -6.85 -10.39 -6.71
N LEU A 102 -7.13 -9.65 -5.63
CA LEU A 102 -8.44 -9.03 -5.42
C LEU A 102 -8.73 -7.91 -6.44
N PHE A 103 -7.73 -7.10 -6.81
CA PHE A 103 -7.87 -6.13 -7.90
C PHE A 103 -8.15 -6.79 -9.24
N HIS A 104 -7.55 -7.95 -9.52
CA HIS A 104 -7.81 -8.68 -10.76
C HIS A 104 -9.27 -9.15 -10.82
N ILE A 105 -9.79 -9.73 -9.72
CA ILE A 105 -11.20 -10.14 -9.62
C ILE A 105 -12.15 -8.94 -9.77
N TRP A 106 -11.78 -7.79 -9.19
CA TRP A 106 -12.60 -6.58 -9.26
C TRP A 106 -12.61 -5.94 -10.66
N ASN A 107 -11.48 -5.89 -11.36
CA ASN A 107 -11.38 -5.30 -12.70
C ASN A 107 -11.94 -6.22 -13.80
N ALA A 108 -11.86 -7.54 -13.63
CA ALA A 108 -12.26 -8.53 -14.62
C ALA A 108 -13.12 -9.65 -13.97
N PRO A 109 -14.31 -9.31 -13.44
CA PRO A 109 -15.16 -10.24 -12.70
C PRO A 109 -15.59 -11.47 -13.51
N GLU A 110 -15.59 -11.39 -14.83
CA GLU A 110 -15.88 -12.49 -15.75
C GLU A 110 -14.81 -13.58 -15.81
N GLN A 111 -13.57 -13.27 -15.41
CA GLN A 111 -12.46 -14.23 -15.43
C GLN A 111 -12.48 -15.19 -14.23
N ASP A 112 -13.07 -14.75 -13.10
CA ASP A 112 -13.35 -15.57 -11.93
C ASP A 112 -14.77 -15.31 -11.38
N PRO A 113 -15.80 -15.89 -12.01
CA PRO A 113 -17.19 -15.66 -11.62
C PRO A 113 -17.50 -16.13 -10.20
N MET A 114 -16.80 -17.15 -9.70
CA MET A 114 -17.02 -17.67 -8.36
C MET A 114 -16.49 -16.72 -7.30
N ALA A 115 -15.25 -16.26 -7.43
CA ALA A 115 -14.67 -15.30 -6.49
C ALA A 115 -15.36 -13.93 -6.57
N SER A 116 -15.71 -13.49 -7.79
CA SER A 116 -16.49 -12.26 -7.99
C SER A 116 -17.86 -12.34 -7.30
N SER A 117 -18.61 -13.45 -7.50
CA SER A 117 -19.89 -13.67 -6.84
C SER A 117 -19.76 -13.70 -5.32
N PHE A 118 -18.70 -14.33 -4.80
CA PHE A 118 -18.40 -14.33 -3.36
C PHE A 118 -18.21 -12.91 -2.82
N LEU A 119 -17.39 -12.07 -3.48
CA LEU A 119 -17.17 -10.68 -3.06
C LEU A 119 -18.46 -9.85 -3.19
N LEU A 120 -19.19 -9.97 -4.29
CA LEU A 120 -20.46 -9.26 -4.47
C LEU A 120 -21.47 -9.60 -3.37
N GLN A 121 -21.55 -10.87 -2.96
CA GLN A 121 -22.40 -11.29 -1.85
C GLN A 121 -21.88 -10.80 -0.50
N ALA A 122 -20.57 -10.82 -0.28
CA ALA A 122 -19.96 -10.36 0.96
C ALA A 122 -20.17 -8.86 1.17
N TYR A 123 -20.10 -8.06 0.11
CA TYR A 123 -20.19 -6.59 0.17
C TYR A 123 -21.55 -6.01 -0.22
N CYS A 124 -22.57 -6.82 -0.57
CA CYS A 124 -23.89 -6.28 -0.86
C CYS A 124 -24.55 -5.73 0.41
N GLY A 125 -25.14 -4.53 0.31
CA GLY A 125 -25.77 -3.83 1.44
C GLY A 125 -27.29 -3.95 1.36
N LYS A 126 -27.95 -2.79 1.42
CA LYS A 126 -29.39 -2.62 1.12
C LYS A 126 -29.72 -2.87 -0.35
N GLU A 127 -28.71 -2.76 -1.20
CA GLU A 127 -28.80 -3.01 -2.63
C GLU A 127 -28.84 -4.53 -2.84
N GLU A 128 -30.03 -5.11 -2.69
CA GLU A 128 -30.22 -6.53 -2.96
C GLU A 128 -30.12 -6.83 -4.47
N PRO A 129 -29.80 -8.09 -4.86
CA PRO A 129 -29.77 -8.50 -6.26
C PRO A 129 -31.08 -8.30 -7.04
N SER A 130 -32.16 -8.02 -6.33
CA SER A 130 -33.49 -7.69 -6.86
C SER A 130 -33.60 -6.25 -7.38
N HIS A 131 -32.69 -5.33 -7.01
CA HIS A 131 -32.72 -3.93 -7.43
C HIS A 131 -31.90 -3.70 -8.71
N GLU A 132 -32.42 -2.92 -9.64
CA GLU A 132 -31.67 -2.54 -10.85
C GLU A 132 -30.39 -1.74 -10.49
N GLY A 133 -29.26 -2.06 -11.13
CA GLY A 133 -27.99 -1.36 -10.91
C GLY A 133 -27.25 -1.70 -9.61
N TRP A 134 -27.74 -2.64 -8.80
CA TRP A 134 -27.13 -3.00 -7.50
C TRP A 134 -25.63 -3.35 -7.60
N GLN A 135 -25.24 -4.06 -8.67
CA GLN A 135 -23.86 -4.50 -8.88
C GLN A 135 -22.88 -3.32 -8.95
N GLY A 136 -23.25 -2.23 -9.61
CA GLY A 136 -22.41 -1.05 -9.72
C GLY A 136 -22.12 -0.42 -8.36
N LEU A 137 -23.13 -0.37 -7.48
CA LEU A 137 -22.99 0.16 -6.12
C LEU A 137 -22.09 -0.73 -5.25
N VAL A 138 -22.22 -2.05 -5.38
CA VAL A 138 -21.37 -3.01 -4.65
C VAL A 138 -19.94 -2.99 -5.17
N LEU A 139 -19.74 -2.93 -6.50
CA LEU A 139 -18.41 -2.82 -7.11
C LEU A 139 -17.71 -1.52 -6.72
N ALA A 140 -18.44 -0.39 -6.63
CA ALA A 140 -17.89 0.86 -6.13
C ALA A 140 -17.44 0.75 -4.66
N ARG A 141 -18.23 0.07 -3.82
CA ARG A 141 -17.88 -0.21 -2.42
C ARG A 141 -16.63 -1.08 -2.29
N ILE A 142 -16.56 -2.17 -3.06
CA ILE A 142 -15.38 -3.04 -3.16
C ILE A 142 -14.16 -2.21 -3.57
N GLY A 143 -14.29 -1.39 -4.62
CA GLY A 143 -13.22 -0.51 -5.09
C GLY A 143 -12.71 0.46 -4.02
N HIS A 144 -13.62 1.05 -3.24
CA HIS A 144 -13.26 1.91 -2.10
C HIS A 144 -12.48 1.15 -1.01
N HIS A 145 -12.91 -0.07 -0.66
CA HIS A 145 -12.19 -0.90 0.31
C HIS A 145 -10.81 -1.33 -0.20
N LEU A 146 -10.69 -1.69 -1.48
CA LEU A 146 -9.42 -2.01 -2.12
C LEU A 146 -8.47 -0.80 -2.08
N PHE A 147 -8.98 0.39 -2.45
CA PHE A 147 -8.23 1.63 -2.37
C PHE A 147 -7.69 1.90 -0.97
N ASN A 148 -8.53 1.89 0.07
CA ASN A 148 -8.09 2.13 1.45
C ASN A 148 -7.06 1.09 1.92
N THR A 149 -7.21 -0.17 1.47
CA THR A 149 -6.28 -1.25 1.80
C THR A 149 -4.92 -1.09 1.10
N SER A 150 -4.90 -0.65 -0.16
CA SER A 150 -3.68 -0.24 -0.85
C SER A 150 -2.98 0.89 -0.12
N MET A 151 -3.73 1.89 0.33
CA MET A 151 -3.19 3.03 1.07
C MET A 151 -2.58 2.60 2.40
N LEU A 152 -3.20 1.65 3.13
CA LEU A 152 -2.62 1.02 4.31
C LEU A 152 -1.31 0.29 3.97
N TYR A 153 -1.32 -0.54 2.91
CA TYR A 153 -0.14 -1.29 2.46
C TYR A 153 1.04 -0.36 2.15
N TYR A 154 0.81 0.71 1.38
CA TYR A 154 1.85 1.68 1.07
C TYR A 154 2.32 2.43 2.31
N CYS A 155 1.41 2.78 3.23
CA CYS A 155 1.77 3.45 4.48
C CYS A 155 2.70 2.59 5.35
N ILE A 156 2.40 1.29 5.47
CA ILE A 156 3.25 0.35 6.22
C ILE A 156 4.63 0.26 5.59
N ASN A 157 4.71 0.15 4.26
CA ASN A 157 5.98 0.12 3.55
C ASN A 157 6.79 1.41 3.70
N LEU A 158 6.14 2.58 3.67
CA LEU A 158 6.80 3.85 3.99
C LEU A 158 7.42 3.81 5.39
N HIS A 159 6.71 3.28 6.39
CA HIS A 159 7.23 3.13 7.74
C HIS A 159 8.32 2.05 7.88
N LEU A 160 8.35 1.05 6.99
CA LEU A 160 9.44 0.06 6.97
C LEU A 160 10.74 0.70 6.49
N TYR A 161 10.69 1.46 5.40
CA TYR A 161 11.85 2.01 4.70
C TYR A 161 12.29 3.42 5.15
N ALA A 162 11.40 4.18 5.78
CA ALA A 162 11.68 5.53 6.25
C ALA A 162 11.36 5.69 7.73
N ASP A 163 12.21 6.44 8.45
CA ASP A 163 11.81 6.98 9.74
C ASP A 163 11.08 8.30 9.53
N VAL A 164 9.78 8.18 9.26
CA VAL A 164 8.89 9.31 8.98
C VAL A 164 8.87 10.31 10.15
N ARG A 165 9.07 9.86 11.40
CA ARG A 165 9.06 10.76 12.56
C ARG A 165 10.30 11.65 12.58
N THR A 166 11.47 11.06 12.35
CA THR A 166 12.72 11.82 12.25
C THR A 166 12.72 12.72 11.03
N ILE A 167 12.23 12.24 9.88
CA ILE A 167 12.05 13.07 8.69
C ILE A 167 11.15 14.27 8.98
N ALA A 168 9.98 14.07 9.59
CA ALA A 168 9.03 15.14 9.90
C ALA A 168 9.68 16.22 10.78
N ARG A 169 10.39 15.83 11.83
CA ARG A 169 11.07 16.77 12.75
C ARG A 169 12.11 17.64 12.05
N ASN A 170 12.82 17.08 11.07
CA ASN A 170 13.94 17.76 10.40
C ASN A 170 13.58 18.48 9.10
N THR A 171 12.39 18.22 8.55
CA THR A 171 11.90 18.88 7.32
C THR A 171 10.87 19.97 7.57
N THR A 172 10.23 20.00 8.75
CA THR A 172 9.21 21.01 9.10
C THR A 172 9.76 22.18 9.91
N LEU A 173 10.94 22.02 10.51
CA LEU A 173 11.67 23.04 11.25
C LEU A 173 13.01 23.32 10.53
N PRO A 174 13.59 24.53 10.64
CA PRO A 174 14.94 24.78 10.13
C PRO A 174 15.89 23.73 10.70
N PRO A 175 16.78 23.12 9.88
CA PRO A 175 17.61 22.00 10.31
C PRO A 175 18.46 22.45 11.50
N GLN A 176 18.18 21.89 12.68
CA GLN A 176 18.85 22.28 13.92
C GLN A 176 20.22 21.61 14.07
N ASP A 177 20.47 20.53 13.30
CA ASP A 177 21.64 19.68 13.47
C ASP A 177 22.26 19.26 12.13
N ALA A 178 23.54 19.57 11.93
CA ALA A 178 24.27 19.27 10.70
C ALA A 178 24.44 17.76 10.48
N ASP A 179 24.60 17.00 11.56
CA ASP A 179 24.77 15.54 11.52
C ASP A 179 23.51 14.83 11.02
N VAL A 180 22.33 15.33 11.42
CA VAL A 180 21.06 14.77 10.95
C VAL A 180 20.82 15.06 9.47
N SER A 181 21.28 16.21 8.98
CA SER A 181 21.23 16.50 7.53
C SER A 181 22.11 15.55 6.72
N ALA A 182 23.28 15.16 7.22
CA ALA A 182 24.16 14.21 6.54
C ALA A 182 23.53 12.80 6.50
N LEU A 183 22.90 12.38 7.59
CA LEU A 183 22.19 11.10 7.68
C LEU A 183 20.98 11.03 6.74
N LEU A 184 20.23 12.12 6.58
CA LEU A 184 19.13 12.19 5.61
C LEU A 184 19.63 12.07 4.17
N ILE A 185 20.76 12.69 3.83
CA ILE A 185 21.39 12.55 2.51
C ILE A 185 21.86 11.10 2.29
N GLN A 186 22.48 10.49 3.30
CA GLN A 186 22.90 9.09 3.21
C GLN A 186 21.70 8.15 3.03
N TRP A 187 20.61 8.37 3.78
CA TRP A 187 19.37 7.60 3.64
C TRP A 187 18.75 7.79 2.25
N ALA A 188 18.65 9.02 1.74
CA ALA A 188 18.04 9.30 0.43
C ALA A 188 18.76 8.56 -0.71
N ASN A 189 20.09 8.43 -0.62
CA ASN A 189 20.94 7.69 -1.56
C ASN A 189 20.99 6.16 -1.30
N SER A 190 20.39 5.68 -0.21
CA SER A 190 20.33 4.26 0.11
C SER A 190 19.20 3.54 -0.62
N GLU A 191 19.26 2.20 -0.65
CA GLU A 191 18.16 1.35 -1.13
C GLU A 191 16.84 1.65 -0.38
N SER A 192 16.92 1.87 0.94
CA SER A 192 15.74 2.21 1.74
C SER A 192 15.15 3.57 1.37
N GLY A 193 15.98 4.55 1.02
CA GLY A 193 15.50 5.85 0.51
C GLY A 193 14.74 5.70 -0.81
N ARG A 194 15.31 4.94 -1.76
CA ARG A 194 14.67 4.65 -3.05
C ARG A 194 13.38 3.85 -2.90
N ASN A 195 13.35 2.82 -2.05
CA ASN A 195 12.13 2.05 -1.76
C ASN A 195 11.05 2.96 -1.16
N ALA A 196 11.40 3.77 -0.15
CA ALA A 196 10.46 4.72 0.44
C ALA A 196 9.90 5.71 -0.60
N MET A 197 10.76 6.25 -1.49
CA MET A 197 10.33 7.14 -2.56
C MET A 197 9.37 6.45 -3.54
N THR A 198 9.67 5.21 -3.94
CA THR A 198 8.80 4.40 -4.78
C THR A 198 7.41 4.20 -4.18
N TYR A 199 7.33 3.94 -2.87
CA TYR A 199 6.04 3.86 -2.17
C TYR A 199 5.34 5.21 -2.04
N ALA A 200 6.10 6.30 -1.82
CA ALA A 200 5.54 7.66 -1.78
C ALA A 200 4.91 8.04 -3.12
N ILE A 201 5.56 7.73 -4.24
CA ILE A 201 4.98 7.96 -5.57
C ILE A 201 3.77 7.04 -5.80
N SER A 202 3.82 5.77 -5.37
CA SER A 202 2.67 4.85 -5.49
C SER A 202 1.43 5.41 -4.78
N VAL A 203 1.61 6.02 -3.60
CA VAL A 203 0.55 6.73 -2.87
C VAL A 203 -0.02 7.89 -3.68
N LEU A 204 0.84 8.76 -4.22
CA LEU A 204 0.43 9.93 -5.00
C LEU A 204 -0.30 9.52 -6.28
N LYS A 205 0.24 8.57 -7.06
CA LYS A 205 -0.39 8.03 -8.28
C LYS A 205 -1.75 7.39 -8.00
N THR A 206 -1.86 6.63 -6.91
CA THR A 206 -3.11 5.97 -6.53
C THR A 206 -4.17 7.01 -6.16
N CYS A 207 -3.80 8.03 -5.38
CA CYS A 207 -4.71 9.13 -5.05
C CYS A 207 -5.09 9.94 -6.28
N GLU A 208 -4.14 10.28 -7.15
CA GLU A 208 -4.42 10.98 -8.41
C GLU A 208 -5.41 10.18 -9.27
N LYS A 209 -5.18 8.88 -9.47
CA LYS A 209 -6.09 8.02 -10.23
C LYS A 209 -7.51 7.96 -9.64
N THR A 210 -7.62 7.88 -8.32
CA THR A 210 -8.92 7.79 -7.63
C THR A 210 -9.65 9.12 -7.57
N TYR A 211 -8.92 10.24 -7.51
CA TYR A 211 -9.46 11.58 -7.31
C TYR A 211 -9.16 12.54 -8.47
N ALA A 212 -8.87 12.04 -9.67
CA ALA A 212 -8.63 12.85 -10.88
C ALA A 212 -9.86 13.67 -11.35
N GLY A 213 -10.99 13.60 -10.63
CA GLY A 213 -12.18 14.43 -10.84
C GLY A 213 -12.38 15.46 -9.73
N ASP A 214 -13.43 16.28 -9.84
CA ASP A 214 -13.81 17.22 -8.78
C ASP A 214 -14.26 16.45 -7.53
N LEU A 215 -13.38 16.37 -6.54
CA LEU A 215 -13.73 15.98 -5.17
C LEU A 215 -14.87 16.89 -4.69
N PRO A 216 -16.02 16.32 -4.27
CA PRO A 216 -17.06 17.12 -3.62
C PRO A 216 -16.46 17.91 -2.46
N LEU A 217 -16.77 19.20 -2.35
CA LEU A 217 -16.22 20.13 -1.34
C LEU A 217 -16.33 19.65 0.12
N ASP A 218 -17.24 18.72 0.41
CA ASP A 218 -17.50 18.16 1.75
C ASP A 218 -16.90 16.75 1.98
N GLU A 219 -16.25 16.15 0.98
CA GLU A 219 -15.71 14.79 1.12
C GLU A 219 -14.29 14.84 1.73
N THR A 220 -14.21 14.58 3.03
CA THR A 220 -12.94 14.39 3.71
C THR A 220 -12.38 13.00 3.40
N PHE A 221 -11.12 12.94 2.97
CA PHE A 221 -10.40 11.67 2.83
C PHE A 221 -10.52 10.80 4.08
N ASP A 222 -10.58 9.48 3.90
CA ASP A 222 -10.43 8.54 5.00
C ASP A 222 -9.15 8.88 5.81
N PRO A 223 -9.19 8.88 7.15
CA PRO A 223 -8.01 9.18 7.97
C PRO A 223 -6.74 8.41 7.57
N ILE A 224 -6.87 7.18 7.09
CA ILE A 224 -5.71 6.39 6.66
C ILE A 224 -5.07 6.97 5.39
N VAL A 225 -5.89 7.46 4.47
CA VAL A 225 -5.47 8.09 3.22
C VAL A 225 -4.76 9.40 3.54
N GLN A 226 -5.30 10.20 4.46
CA GLN A 226 -4.67 11.44 4.91
C GLN A 226 -3.29 11.20 5.52
N ILE A 227 -3.19 10.25 6.46
CA ILE A 227 -1.92 9.90 7.12
C ILE A 227 -0.91 9.43 6.07
N CYS A 228 -1.34 8.58 5.14
CA CYS A 228 -0.48 8.04 4.11
C CYS A 228 0.01 9.14 3.14
N LEU A 229 -0.86 10.05 2.71
CA LEU A 229 -0.51 11.22 1.88
C LEU A 229 0.49 12.15 2.59
N ILE A 230 0.28 12.45 3.87
CA ILE A 230 1.20 13.27 4.65
C ILE A 230 2.57 12.60 4.73
N ASN A 231 2.62 11.30 5.04
CA ASN A 231 3.85 10.54 5.12
C ASN A 231 4.58 10.48 3.77
N ALA A 232 3.85 10.24 2.68
CA ALA A 232 4.39 10.23 1.32
C ALA A 232 4.98 11.59 0.94
N ALA A 233 4.26 12.69 1.21
CA ALA A 233 4.73 14.04 0.93
C ALA A 233 6.00 14.39 1.73
N LEU A 234 6.06 14.00 3.00
CA LEU A 234 7.24 14.19 3.84
C LEU A 234 8.45 13.42 3.31
N VAL A 235 8.28 12.14 2.96
CA VAL A 235 9.32 11.29 2.39
C VAL A 235 9.81 11.85 1.05
N ALA A 236 8.90 12.20 0.15
CA ALA A 236 9.22 12.76 -1.16
C ALA A 236 9.99 14.09 -1.02
N ARG A 237 9.54 14.98 -0.12
CA ARG A 237 10.25 16.24 0.16
C ARG A 237 11.64 15.99 0.73
N ALA A 238 11.78 15.09 1.71
CA ALA A 238 13.07 14.78 2.32
C ALA A 238 14.05 14.21 1.30
N TRP A 239 13.56 13.33 0.43
CA TRP A 239 14.35 12.74 -0.66
C TRP A 239 14.79 13.80 -1.67
N ALA A 240 13.87 14.59 -2.21
CA ALA A 240 14.17 15.63 -3.21
C ALA A 240 15.12 16.73 -2.69
N THR A 241 14.94 17.16 -1.43
CA THR A 241 15.80 18.18 -0.81
C THR A 241 17.21 17.64 -0.53
N SER A 242 17.35 16.34 -0.33
CA SER A 242 18.65 15.68 -0.15
C SER A 242 19.45 15.59 -1.45
N GLU A 243 18.80 15.35 -2.59
CA GLU A 243 19.45 15.33 -3.91
C GLU A 243 19.86 16.72 -4.40
N SER A 244 19.04 17.75 -4.12
CA SER A 244 19.35 19.14 -4.51
C SER A 244 20.65 19.67 -3.90
N ARG A 245 21.16 19.03 -2.83
CA ARG A 245 22.46 19.36 -2.21
C ARG A 245 23.64 18.57 -2.79
N ALA A 246 23.38 17.50 -3.54
CA ALA A 246 24.39 16.71 -4.24
C ALA A 246 24.58 17.16 -5.71
N CYS A 247 23.63 17.89 -6.28
CA CYS A 247 23.68 18.31 -7.69
C CYS A 247 24.26 19.71 -7.85
N THR A 248 25.56 19.79 -8.16
CA THR A 248 26.20 20.99 -8.76
C THR A 248 26.27 20.86 -10.29
N CYS A 249 25.26 20.26 -10.92
CA CYS A 249 25.23 20.08 -12.37
C CYS A 249 23.87 20.50 -12.93
N ALA A 250 23.94 21.35 -13.96
CA ALA A 250 22.87 22.02 -14.68
C ALA A 250 21.51 21.31 -14.71
N ILE A 251 20.48 22.05 -14.31
CA ILE A 251 19.08 21.78 -14.64
C ILE A 251 18.97 21.82 -16.17
N LEU A 252 18.98 20.65 -16.80
CA LEU A 252 18.35 20.43 -18.10
C LEU A 252 17.17 19.52 -17.83
N GLY A 253 15.97 20.11 -17.94
CA GLY A 253 14.71 19.49 -17.58
C GLY A 253 14.48 18.16 -18.29
N THR A 254 14.73 17.08 -17.57
CA THR A 254 14.16 15.77 -17.88
C THR A 254 13.31 15.39 -16.69
N SER A 255 11.98 15.39 -16.89
CA SER A 255 11.06 14.71 -15.99
C SER A 255 11.62 13.32 -15.71
N VAL A 256 11.83 12.97 -14.44
CA VAL A 256 12.13 11.60 -14.08
C VAL A 256 10.84 10.82 -14.37
N ASP A 257 10.76 10.24 -15.56
CA ASP A 257 9.67 9.38 -15.98
C ASP A 257 9.89 8.02 -15.31
N ILE A 258 9.55 7.95 -14.02
CA ILE A 258 9.57 6.70 -13.28
C ILE A 258 8.30 5.96 -13.69
N ASP A 259 8.42 5.18 -14.76
CA ASP A 259 7.41 4.20 -15.12
C ASP A 259 7.41 3.08 -14.07
N LEU A 260 6.65 3.33 -13.01
CA LEU A 260 6.54 2.49 -11.83
C LEU A 260 5.64 1.28 -12.04
N ASP A 261 4.92 1.19 -13.16
CA ASP A 261 3.90 0.15 -13.34
C ASP A 261 4.52 -1.22 -13.61
N ASP A 262 5.77 -1.24 -14.10
CA ASP A 262 6.58 -2.45 -14.26
C ASP A 262 7.40 -2.73 -12.98
N LYS A 263 7.04 -3.82 -12.27
CA LYS A 263 7.73 -4.25 -11.04
C LYS A 263 9.20 -4.60 -11.28
N ASP A 264 9.54 -5.19 -12.42
CA ASP A 264 10.91 -5.62 -12.73
C ASP A 264 11.79 -4.40 -13.04
N ARG A 265 11.27 -3.43 -13.80
CA ARG A 265 11.98 -2.17 -14.08
C ARG A 265 12.17 -1.32 -12.82
N ARG A 266 11.15 -1.25 -11.97
CA ARG A 266 11.23 -0.60 -10.65
C ARG A 266 12.33 -1.23 -9.80
N GLN A 267 12.39 -2.56 -9.75
CA GLN A 267 13.40 -3.29 -8.98
C GLN A 267 14.80 -3.07 -9.56
N LEU A 268 14.94 -3.06 -10.89
CA LEU A 268 16.20 -2.77 -11.57
C LEU A 268 16.69 -1.34 -11.28
N TRP A 269 15.80 -0.34 -11.30
CA TRP A 269 16.12 1.04 -10.94
C TRP A 269 16.58 1.17 -9.49
N ILE A 270 15.92 0.47 -8.56
CA ILE A 270 16.32 0.41 -7.14
C ILE A 270 17.72 -0.19 -7.00
N GLN A 271 18.00 -1.30 -7.71
CA GLN A 271 19.28 -2.00 -7.69
C GLN A 271 20.42 -1.18 -8.32
N ASN A 272 20.13 -0.45 -9.41
CA ASN A 272 21.09 0.39 -10.12
C ASN A 272 21.31 1.76 -9.48
N GLY A 273 20.87 1.97 -8.24
CA GLY A 273 21.13 3.21 -7.52
C GLY A 273 20.32 4.40 -8.02
N GLY A 274 19.28 4.18 -8.83
CA GLY A 274 18.47 5.23 -9.42
C GLY A 274 18.93 5.70 -10.81
N ALA A 275 19.93 5.05 -11.40
CA ALA A 275 20.36 5.31 -12.77
C ALA A 275 19.50 4.53 -13.77
N ILE A 276 18.99 5.23 -14.79
CA ILE A 276 18.43 4.66 -16.02
C ILE A 276 19.63 4.26 -16.90
N THR A 277 19.75 3.00 -17.30
CA THR A 277 20.88 2.54 -18.12
C THR A 277 20.82 3.14 -19.53
N ASP A 278 21.96 3.35 -20.19
CA ASP A 278 22.00 4.02 -21.51
C ASP A 278 21.19 3.29 -22.60
N GLU A 279 20.89 2.00 -22.43
CA GLU A 279 19.99 1.24 -23.31
C GLU A 279 18.52 1.73 -23.25
N GLU A 280 18.08 2.27 -22.12
CA GLU A 280 16.73 2.82 -21.94
C GLU A 280 16.58 4.24 -22.54
N ARG A 281 17.69 4.97 -22.74
CA ARG A 281 17.69 6.24 -23.48
C ARG A 281 17.39 6.06 -24.97
N GLU A 282 17.91 4.99 -25.57
CA GLU A 282 17.68 4.71 -27.00
C GLU A 282 16.24 4.24 -27.26
N PHE A 283 15.67 3.41 -26.39
CA PHE A 283 14.28 2.96 -26.51
C PHE A 283 13.26 4.09 -26.36
N GLY A 284 13.48 5.04 -25.44
CA GLY A 284 12.64 6.23 -25.29
C GLY A 284 12.74 7.21 -26.46
N SER A 285 13.90 7.26 -27.14
CA SER A 285 14.09 8.07 -28.34
C SER A 285 13.43 7.47 -29.59
N LEU A 286 13.37 6.14 -29.70
CA LEU A 286 12.78 5.44 -30.84
C LEU A 286 11.23 5.42 -30.82
N MET A 287 10.61 5.56 -29.66
CA MET A 287 9.14 5.67 -29.53
C MET A 287 8.60 7.10 -29.68
N ARG A 288 9.49 8.10 -29.82
CA ARG A 288 9.14 9.52 -30.01
C ARG A 288 9.52 10.07 -31.39
N SER A 289 9.91 9.21 -32.33
CA SER A 289 10.21 9.56 -33.73
C SER A 289 9.14 9.05 -34.68
#